data_AF-A0A0K8UHQ5-F1
#
_entry.id   AF-A0A0K8UHQ5-F1
#
_cell.length_a   1.000
_cell.length_b   1.000
_cell.length_c   1.000
_cell.angle_alpha   90.00
_cell.angle_beta   90.00
_cell.angle_gamma   90.00
#
_symmetry.space_group_name_H-M   'P 1'
#
loop_
_entity.id
_entity.type
_entity.pdbx_description
1 polymer ?
#
loop_
_entity_poly.entity_id
_entity_poly.type
_entity_poly.pdbx_seq_one_letter_code
_entity_poly.pdbx_strand_id
1 'polypeptide(L)'
;MISAIINNIRLQPFLYLILHIYLNHIQSTSQSSLNDFITMERPYFDDISPRNVSTVADEPAILKCRVRNKGNRTVSWMRKRDLHILTTNIYTYTGDQRFSVLHPPGGDDWDLRIDYAQKRDSGIYECQVNTEPKINLAVSLEVNAEADNRDKITESQYYDAKAARAKILGSTEIHVKRDSTIALACSVNIHASSVAWYHGASVVDFDSQRGGISLETEKTDVGTTSRLMLTRASLRDSGNYTCVPTGAIPASVRVHVLMGEQPAAMQTSRSNIVLQARVYLTIATSCIITIVYWYQNLIISQTASNYNMCQRR
;
A
#
# COMPACT_ATOMS: atom_id res chain seq x y z
N MET A 1 -6.55 -97.61 -12.47
CA MET A 1 -5.82 -97.43 -11.20
C MET A 1 -4.88 -96.25 -11.41
N ILE A 2 -5.35 -95.02 -11.22
CA ILE A 2 -5.47 -94.27 -9.97
C ILE A 2 -4.10 -93.80 -9.44
N SER A 3 -4.00 -92.47 -9.34
CA SER A 3 -3.11 -91.68 -8.48
C SER A 3 -1.70 -91.36 -8.98
N ALA A 4 -1.64 -90.53 -10.02
CA ALA A 4 -0.63 -89.48 -10.12
C ALA A 4 -1.17 -88.20 -9.45
N ILE A 5 -1.26 -88.16 -8.12
CA ILE A 5 -1.50 -86.91 -7.37
C ILE A 5 -0.75 -87.02 -6.04
N ILE A 6 -0.19 -85.88 -5.62
CA ILE A 6 0.36 -85.58 -4.29
C ILE A 6 1.83 -85.92 -4.11
N ASN A 7 2.71 -84.98 -4.50
CA ASN A 7 3.74 -84.43 -3.59
C ASN A 7 4.42 -83.17 -4.15
N ASN A 8 3.62 -82.22 -4.65
CA ASN A 8 4.10 -80.85 -4.91
C ASN A 8 3.20 -79.76 -4.29
N ILE A 9 2.40 -80.14 -3.28
CA ILE A 9 1.36 -79.29 -2.66
C ILE A 9 1.73 -78.92 -1.21
N ARG A 10 3.01 -78.60 -0.92
CA ARG A 10 3.38 -78.06 0.41
C ARG A 10 4.24 -76.81 0.42
N LEU A 11 4.72 -76.32 -0.72
CA LEU A 11 5.50 -75.07 -0.80
C LEU A 11 4.71 -73.89 -1.38
N GLN A 12 3.60 -74.15 -2.07
CA GLN A 12 2.70 -73.12 -2.59
C GLN A 12 2.03 -72.22 -1.52
N PRO A 13 1.58 -72.70 -0.35
CA PRO A 13 0.91 -71.82 0.61
C PRO A 13 1.89 -70.90 1.36
N PHE A 14 3.14 -71.34 1.58
CA PHE A 14 4.17 -70.53 2.22
C PHE A 14 4.67 -69.39 1.33
N LEU A 15 4.86 -69.65 0.03
CA LEU A 15 5.18 -68.61 -0.95
C LEU A 15 4.03 -67.59 -1.09
N TYR A 16 2.77 -68.04 -1.06
CA TYR A 16 1.62 -67.14 -1.05
C TYR A 16 1.54 -66.29 0.23
N LEU A 17 1.83 -66.88 1.39
CA LEU A 17 1.84 -66.17 2.67
C LEU A 17 2.97 -65.14 2.73
N ILE A 18 4.18 -65.49 2.28
CA ILE A 18 5.32 -64.58 2.20
C ILE A 18 5.03 -63.47 1.17
N LEU A 19 4.42 -63.79 0.02
CA LEU A 19 4.02 -62.81 -0.99
C LEU A 19 2.92 -61.87 -0.46
N HIS A 20 1.95 -62.36 0.30
CA HIS A 20 0.94 -61.53 0.96
C HIS A 20 1.53 -60.68 2.10
N ILE A 21 2.46 -61.21 2.89
CA ILE A 21 3.15 -60.43 3.93
C ILE A 21 4.03 -59.36 3.27
N TYR A 22 4.71 -59.66 2.16
CA TYR A 22 5.51 -58.69 1.40
C TYR A 22 4.63 -57.64 0.72
N LEU A 23 3.49 -58.01 0.11
CA LEU A 23 2.50 -57.08 -0.45
C LEU A 23 1.87 -56.17 0.61
N ASN A 24 1.54 -56.72 1.79
CA ASN A 24 1.01 -55.95 2.92
C ASN A 24 2.08 -55.04 3.55
N HIS A 25 3.36 -55.46 3.55
CA HIS A 25 4.48 -54.64 4.02
C HIS A 25 4.87 -53.53 3.02
N ILE A 26 4.59 -53.69 1.72
CA ILE A 26 4.70 -52.63 0.71
C ILE A 26 3.53 -51.63 0.83
N GLN A 27 2.34 -52.07 1.25
CA GLN A 27 1.20 -51.18 1.48
C GLN A 27 1.35 -50.30 2.74
N SER A 28 2.01 -50.79 3.80
CA SER A 28 2.21 -50.01 5.03
C SER A 28 3.31 -48.94 4.92
N THR A 29 4.26 -49.10 3.99
CA THR A 29 5.34 -48.13 3.75
C THR A 29 5.04 -47.08 2.68
N SER A 30 3.99 -47.27 1.89
CA SER A 30 3.51 -46.29 0.88
C SER A 30 2.32 -45.44 1.36
N GLN A 31 1.64 -45.83 2.44
CA GLN A 31 0.52 -45.08 3.00
C GLN A 31 0.93 -43.86 3.84
N SER A 32 2.13 -43.82 4.40
CA SER A 32 2.61 -42.61 5.09
C SER A 32 2.98 -41.48 4.11
N SER A 33 3.50 -41.79 2.93
CA SER A 33 3.91 -40.81 1.93
C SER A 33 2.79 -40.35 0.97
N LEU A 34 1.78 -41.18 0.71
CA LEU A 34 0.57 -40.76 -0.03
C LEU A 34 -0.38 -39.91 0.83
N ASN A 35 -0.46 -40.17 2.14
CA ASN A 35 -1.23 -39.30 3.03
C ASN A 35 -0.57 -37.93 3.22
N ASP A 36 0.76 -37.83 3.18
CA ASP A 36 1.47 -36.54 3.18
C ASP A 36 1.37 -35.78 1.84
N PHE A 37 1.12 -36.46 0.72
CA PHE A 37 0.82 -35.82 -0.57
C PHE A 37 -0.65 -35.37 -0.67
N ILE A 38 -1.59 -36.11 -0.05
CA ILE A 38 -3.02 -35.78 -0.04
C ILE A 38 -3.35 -34.69 0.99
N THR A 39 -2.57 -34.52 2.06
CA THR A 39 -2.71 -33.37 2.98
C THR A 39 -2.27 -32.05 2.35
N MET A 40 -1.44 -32.08 1.30
CA MET A 40 -1.04 -30.88 0.54
C MET A 40 -2.10 -30.37 -0.45
N GLU A 41 -3.23 -31.06 -0.66
CA GLU A 41 -4.21 -30.68 -1.68
C GLU A 41 -5.51 -30.07 -1.14
N ARG A 42 -5.66 -30.03 0.20
CA ARG A 42 -6.81 -29.38 0.82
C ARG A 42 -6.55 -27.88 0.94
N PRO A 43 -7.50 -27.05 0.51
CA PRO A 43 -7.35 -25.61 0.67
C PRO A 43 -7.40 -25.26 2.15
N TYR A 44 -6.55 -24.30 2.52
CA TYR A 44 -6.50 -23.78 3.87
C TYR A 44 -6.22 -22.29 3.83
N PHE A 45 -6.62 -21.60 4.91
CA PHE A 45 -6.33 -20.19 5.09
C PHE A 45 -4.95 -20.02 5.70
N ASP A 46 -4.16 -19.12 5.12
CA ASP A 46 -2.86 -18.73 5.67
C ASP A 46 -3.09 -17.70 6.79
N ASP A 47 -2.91 -18.08 8.06
CA ASP A 47 -3.27 -17.31 9.27
C ASP A 47 -2.23 -16.23 9.63
N ILE A 48 -1.40 -15.80 8.67
CA ILE A 48 -0.39 -14.75 8.85
C ILE A 48 -1.04 -13.37 8.97
N SER A 49 -2.26 -13.20 8.42
CA SER A 49 -2.93 -11.89 8.38
C SER A 49 -3.74 -11.61 9.65
N PRO A 50 -3.79 -10.36 10.12
CA PRO A 50 -4.57 -10.00 11.31
C PRO A 50 -6.07 -10.22 11.06
N ARG A 51 -6.74 -10.86 12.03
CA ARG A 51 -8.20 -11.07 12.00
C ARG A 51 -9.00 -9.86 12.45
N ASN A 52 -8.34 -8.89 13.10
CA ASN A 52 -8.93 -7.63 13.53
C ASN A 52 -8.33 -6.50 12.69
N VAL A 53 -9.17 -5.86 11.88
CA VAL A 53 -8.78 -4.77 11.00
C VAL A 53 -9.47 -3.51 11.48
N SER A 54 -8.69 -2.48 11.78
CA SER A 54 -9.21 -1.14 12.09
C SER A 54 -8.87 -0.19 10.95
N THR A 55 -9.85 0.62 10.58
CA THR A 55 -9.65 1.72 9.63
C THR A 55 -10.37 2.97 10.11
N VAL A 56 -10.05 4.10 9.50
CA VAL A 56 -10.72 5.37 9.73
C VAL A 56 -11.83 5.52 8.69
N ALA A 57 -12.90 6.23 9.04
CA ALA A 57 -13.94 6.57 8.08
C ALA A 57 -13.36 7.28 6.84
N ASP A 58 -13.96 7.01 5.68
CA ASP A 58 -13.57 7.47 4.34
C ASP A 58 -12.23 6.95 3.79
N GLU A 59 -11.42 6.27 4.61
CA GLU A 59 -10.24 5.53 4.16
C GLU A 59 -10.62 4.14 3.64
N PRO A 60 -9.86 3.55 2.69
CA PRO A 60 -10.13 2.21 2.19
C PRO A 60 -9.83 1.15 3.26
N ALA A 61 -10.80 0.28 3.56
CA ALA A 61 -10.58 -0.91 4.38
C ALA A 61 -10.12 -2.07 3.50
N ILE A 62 -9.07 -2.79 3.91
CA ILE A 62 -8.59 -3.99 3.20
C ILE A 62 -8.63 -5.18 4.17
N LEU A 63 -9.52 -6.12 3.91
CA LEU A 63 -9.62 -7.37 4.67
C LEU A 63 -8.84 -8.46 3.93
N LYS A 64 -7.81 -8.96 4.58
CA LYS A 64 -6.89 -9.93 3.98
C LYS A 64 -7.47 -11.33 4.01
N CYS A 65 -7.39 -12.04 2.88
CA CYS A 65 -7.70 -13.46 2.82
C CYS A 65 -6.77 -14.17 1.84
N ARG A 66 -5.89 -15.00 2.37
CA ARG A 66 -4.97 -15.81 1.57
C ARG A 66 -5.39 -17.28 1.64
N VAL A 67 -5.65 -17.87 0.48
CA VAL A 67 -6.13 -19.26 0.35
C VAL A 67 -5.12 -20.07 -0.44
N ARG A 68 -4.38 -20.93 0.24
CA ARG A 68 -3.46 -21.88 -0.41
C ARG A 68 -4.22 -23.09 -0.90
N ASN A 69 -3.71 -23.74 -1.95
CA ASN A 69 -4.25 -25.00 -2.50
C ASN A 69 -5.74 -24.94 -2.85
N LYS A 70 -6.24 -23.77 -3.31
CA LYS A 70 -7.66 -23.59 -3.66
C LYS A 70 -8.12 -24.56 -4.76
N GLY A 71 -7.26 -24.91 -5.72
CA GLY A 71 -7.63 -25.70 -6.89
C GLY A 71 -8.69 -24.98 -7.75
N ASN A 72 -9.74 -25.69 -8.16
CA ASN A 72 -10.87 -25.12 -8.90
C ASN A 72 -11.96 -24.49 -8.00
N ARG A 73 -11.72 -24.45 -6.69
CA ARG A 73 -12.69 -23.94 -5.72
C ARG A 73 -12.79 -22.43 -5.80
N THR A 74 -13.97 -21.97 -5.42
CA THR A 74 -14.38 -20.59 -5.43
C THR A 74 -14.15 -19.98 -4.06
N VAL A 75 -13.59 -18.78 -4.04
CA VAL A 75 -13.46 -17.95 -2.85
C VAL A 75 -14.53 -16.87 -2.88
N SER A 76 -15.25 -16.65 -1.79
CA SER A 76 -16.31 -15.64 -1.71
C SER A 76 -16.23 -14.85 -0.41
N TRP A 77 -16.52 -13.56 -0.47
CA TRP A 77 -16.70 -12.74 0.72
C TRP A 77 -18.17 -12.59 1.06
N MET A 78 -18.49 -12.80 2.32
CA MET A 78 -19.85 -12.67 2.85
C MET A 78 -19.84 -11.75 4.07
N ARG A 79 -20.86 -10.89 4.19
CA ARG A 79 -21.08 -10.10 5.39
C ARG A 79 -21.91 -10.93 6.37
N LYS A 80 -21.40 -11.13 7.59
CA LYS A 80 -22.00 -12.09 8.54
C LYS A 80 -23.36 -11.64 9.10
N ARG A 81 -23.56 -10.33 9.27
CA ARG A 81 -24.76 -9.78 9.94
C ARG A 81 -26.07 -10.04 9.17
N ASP A 82 -26.00 -10.08 7.85
CA ASP A 82 -27.14 -10.17 6.92
C ASP A 82 -26.99 -11.34 5.93
N LEU A 83 -25.91 -12.12 6.05
CA LEU A 83 -25.53 -13.22 5.15
C LEU A 83 -25.46 -12.80 3.68
N HIS A 84 -25.20 -11.52 3.41
CA HIS A 84 -25.14 -11.00 2.05
C HIS A 84 -23.80 -11.35 1.41
N ILE A 85 -23.85 -11.99 0.24
CA ILE A 85 -22.66 -12.27 -0.58
C ILE A 85 -22.21 -10.95 -1.20
N LEU A 86 -20.98 -10.55 -0.89
CA LEU A 86 -20.38 -9.32 -1.40
C LEU A 86 -19.71 -9.58 -2.73
N THR A 87 -18.87 -10.61 -2.77
CA THR A 87 -18.05 -10.95 -3.94
C THR A 87 -17.90 -12.47 -4.06
N THR A 88 -17.70 -12.95 -5.28
CA THR A 88 -17.36 -14.34 -5.57
C THR A 88 -16.27 -14.33 -6.64
N ASN A 89 -15.12 -14.92 -6.31
CA ASN A 89 -13.87 -14.72 -7.02
C ASN A 89 -13.58 -13.23 -7.24
N ILE A 90 -13.38 -12.80 -8.48
CA ILE A 90 -13.12 -11.41 -8.84
C ILE A 90 -14.39 -10.59 -9.12
N TYR A 91 -15.57 -11.21 -9.02
CA TYR A 91 -16.84 -10.57 -9.35
C TYR A 91 -17.54 -10.05 -8.09
N THR A 92 -17.94 -8.79 -8.11
CA THR A 92 -18.77 -8.18 -7.06
C THR A 92 -20.26 -8.44 -7.33
N TYR A 93 -20.98 -8.92 -6.32
CA TYR A 93 -22.41 -9.23 -6.37
C TYR A 93 -23.28 -8.19 -5.65
N THR A 94 -22.71 -7.48 -4.69
CA THR A 94 -23.41 -6.36 -4.05
C THR A 94 -23.57 -5.18 -5.01
N GLY A 95 -24.67 -4.43 -4.90
CA GLY A 95 -24.89 -3.22 -5.68
C GLY A 95 -24.07 -2.01 -5.20
N ASP A 96 -23.41 -2.11 -4.05
CA ASP A 96 -22.54 -1.06 -3.51
C ASP A 96 -21.17 -1.10 -4.22
N GLN A 97 -20.91 -0.08 -5.04
CA GLN A 97 -19.71 0.03 -5.88
C GLN A 97 -18.40 0.15 -5.08
N ARG A 98 -18.48 0.42 -3.77
CA ARG A 98 -17.31 0.52 -2.90
C ARG A 98 -16.64 -0.83 -2.63
N PHE A 99 -17.37 -1.93 -2.82
CA PHE A 99 -16.87 -3.28 -2.54
C PHE A 99 -16.20 -3.87 -3.80
N SER A 100 -14.93 -4.24 -3.67
CA SER A 100 -14.16 -4.89 -4.74
C SER A 100 -13.22 -5.96 -4.16
N VAL A 101 -12.67 -6.81 -5.02
CA VAL A 101 -11.64 -7.79 -4.65
C VAL A 101 -10.31 -7.38 -5.25
N LEU A 102 -9.26 -7.35 -4.43
CA LEU A 102 -7.89 -7.23 -4.87
C LEU A 102 -7.30 -8.65 -4.99
N HIS A 103 -7.12 -9.11 -6.23
CA HIS A 103 -6.55 -10.41 -6.54
C HIS A 103 -5.41 -10.27 -7.55
N PRO A 104 -4.14 -10.40 -7.13
CA PRO A 104 -3.01 -10.45 -8.04
C PRO A 104 -3.14 -11.64 -9.02
N PRO A 105 -2.85 -11.48 -10.32
CA PRO A 105 -2.93 -12.57 -11.29
C PRO A 105 -2.06 -13.76 -10.86
N GLY A 106 -2.67 -14.94 -10.69
CA GLY A 106 -1.98 -16.15 -10.25
C GLY A 106 -1.56 -16.15 -8.77
N GLY A 107 -1.98 -15.15 -7.99
CA GLY A 107 -1.75 -15.09 -6.55
C GLY A 107 -2.76 -15.92 -5.76
N ASP A 108 -2.47 -16.10 -4.47
CA ASP A 108 -3.37 -16.77 -3.51
C ASP A 108 -4.18 -15.79 -2.67
N ASP A 109 -4.01 -14.48 -2.90
CA ASP A 109 -4.64 -13.39 -2.15
C ASP A 109 -5.99 -13.02 -2.77
N TRP A 110 -7.02 -12.99 -1.94
CA TRP A 110 -8.41 -12.66 -2.28
C TRP A 110 -8.89 -11.57 -1.33
N ASP A 111 -8.23 -10.41 -1.35
CA ASP A 111 -8.48 -9.40 -0.34
C ASP A 111 -9.74 -8.59 -0.67
N LEU A 112 -10.65 -8.44 0.30
CA LEU A 112 -11.81 -7.56 0.12
C LEU A 112 -11.37 -6.12 0.37
N ARG A 113 -11.61 -5.25 -0.61
CA ARG A 113 -11.43 -3.81 -0.50
C ARG A 113 -12.78 -3.13 -0.39
N ILE A 114 -12.91 -2.25 0.60
CA ILE A 114 -14.08 -1.40 0.82
C ILE A 114 -13.60 0.05 0.72
N ASP A 115 -13.87 0.70 -0.40
CA ASP A 115 -13.54 2.13 -0.57
C ASP A 115 -14.47 3.01 0.26
N TYR A 116 -13.97 4.17 0.71
CA TYR A 116 -14.73 5.12 1.53
C TYR A 116 -15.45 4.43 2.70
N ALA A 117 -14.70 3.71 3.54
CA ALA A 117 -15.30 2.88 4.60
C ALA A 117 -16.09 3.74 5.58
N GLN A 118 -17.25 3.27 6.02
CA GLN A 118 -18.13 4.02 6.92
C GLN A 118 -18.33 3.28 8.22
N LYS A 119 -18.66 3.99 9.31
CA LYS A 119 -18.92 3.38 10.63
C LYS A 119 -19.88 2.19 10.56
N ARG A 120 -20.89 2.28 9.69
CA ARG A 120 -21.89 1.23 9.44
C ARG A 120 -21.35 -0.04 8.77
N ASP A 121 -20.16 0.02 8.16
CA ASP A 121 -19.50 -1.12 7.54
C ASP A 121 -18.76 -1.96 8.59
N SER A 122 -18.66 -1.50 9.84
CA SER A 122 -18.08 -2.27 10.93
C SER A 122 -18.88 -3.56 11.18
N GLY A 123 -18.16 -4.64 11.48
CA GLY A 123 -18.75 -5.96 11.72
C GLY A 123 -17.86 -7.09 11.21
N ILE A 124 -18.41 -8.30 11.21
CA ILE A 124 -17.69 -9.51 10.81
C ILE A 124 -17.95 -9.80 9.33
N TYR A 125 -16.87 -10.05 8.62
CA TYR A 125 -16.83 -10.49 7.23
C TYR A 125 -16.20 -11.88 7.18
N GLU A 126 -16.75 -12.77 6.36
CA GLU A 126 -16.25 -14.12 6.21
C GLU A 126 -15.73 -14.34 4.80
N CYS A 127 -14.44 -14.67 4.70
CA CYS A 127 -13.87 -15.24 3.49
C CYS A 127 -14.17 -16.73 3.49
N GLN A 128 -14.91 -17.21 2.50
CA GLN A 128 -15.39 -18.59 2.42
C GLN A 128 -14.79 -19.29 1.21
N VAL A 129 -14.49 -20.58 1.35
CA VAL A 129 -14.12 -21.45 0.24
C VAL A 129 -15.16 -22.55 0.13
N ASN A 130 -15.65 -22.82 -1.08
CA ASN A 130 -16.69 -23.84 -1.35
C ASN A 130 -16.15 -25.29 -1.29
N THR A 131 -15.39 -25.61 -0.24
CA THR A 131 -15.06 -27.00 0.11
C THR A 131 -16.26 -27.74 0.69
N GLU A 132 -16.14 -29.06 0.78
CA GLU A 132 -17.06 -29.91 1.53
C GLU A 132 -16.29 -30.55 2.70
N PRO A 133 -16.58 -30.20 3.97
CA PRO A 133 -17.47 -29.13 4.43
C PRO A 133 -16.89 -27.73 4.14
N LYS A 134 -17.74 -26.71 4.07
CA LYS A 134 -17.29 -25.33 3.80
C LYS A 134 -16.30 -24.85 4.87
N ILE A 135 -15.21 -24.23 4.44
CA ILE A 135 -14.27 -23.56 5.35
C ILE A 135 -14.47 -22.05 5.26
N ASN A 136 -14.30 -21.35 6.38
CA ASN A 136 -14.40 -19.90 6.44
C ASN A 136 -13.33 -19.27 7.35
N LEU A 137 -12.90 -18.07 7.00
CA LEU A 137 -12.05 -17.20 7.81
C LEU A 137 -12.84 -15.94 8.16
N ALA A 138 -13.11 -15.75 9.45
CA ALA A 138 -13.81 -14.58 9.95
C ALA A 138 -12.81 -13.44 10.24
N VAL A 139 -13.08 -12.26 9.67
CA VAL A 139 -12.33 -11.02 9.86
C VAL A 139 -13.27 -9.97 10.45
N SER A 140 -12.86 -9.36 11.56
CA SER A 140 -13.58 -8.29 12.24
C SER A 140 -13.08 -6.94 11.73
N LEU A 141 -13.96 -6.15 11.13
CA LEU A 141 -13.69 -4.77 10.71
C LEU A 141 -14.27 -3.79 11.72
N GLU A 142 -13.45 -2.85 12.17
CA GLU A 142 -13.85 -1.69 12.97
C GLU A 142 -13.52 -0.40 12.21
N VAL A 143 -14.53 0.42 11.94
CA VAL A 143 -14.38 1.71 11.26
C VAL A 143 -14.60 2.83 12.26
N ASN A 144 -13.51 3.52 12.61
CA ASN A 144 -13.53 4.64 13.53
C ASN A 144 -14.05 5.89 12.83
N ALA A 145 -15.07 6.53 13.41
CA ALA A 145 -15.75 7.69 12.83
C ALA A 145 -14.90 8.97 12.82
N GLU A 146 -13.76 8.93 13.49
CA GLU A 146 -12.91 10.09 13.72
C GLU A 146 -11.52 9.75 13.18
N ALA A 147 -11.05 10.55 12.22
CA ALA A 147 -9.63 10.70 11.92
C ALA A 147 -8.94 11.48 13.06
N ASP A 148 -9.21 11.13 14.31
CA ASP A 148 -8.55 11.75 15.45
C ASP A 148 -7.15 11.16 15.58
N ASN A 149 -6.16 11.97 15.22
CA ASN A 149 -4.77 11.91 15.66
C ASN A 149 -4.17 10.51 15.82
N ARG A 150 -3.74 9.91 14.71
CA ARG A 150 -2.66 8.90 14.73
C ARG A 150 -1.31 9.57 15.01
N ASP A 151 -1.21 10.14 16.22
CA ASP A 151 0.02 10.50 16.92
C ASP A 151 -0.27 10.42 18.42
N LYS A 152 -0.69 9.23 18.88
CA LYS A 152 -0.90 8.97 20.30
C LYS A 152 -0.73 7.50 20.67
N ILE A 153 0.50 6.99 20.59
CA ILE A 153 0.94 5.85 21.42
C ILE A 153 2.40 6.08 21.86
N THR A 154 2.58 6.84 22.93
CA THR A 154 3.41 6.37 24.05
C THR A 154 2.66 6.71 25.33
N GLU A 155 2.65 5.73 26.22
CA GLU A 155 1.81 5.54 27.40
C GLU A 155 2.17 6.51 28.55
N SER A 156 2.39 7.79 28.23
CA SER A 156 2.64 8.88 29.19
C SER A 156 1.61 10.01 29.13
N GLN A 157 0.67 9.97 28.17
CA GLN A 157 -0.33 11.03 27.93
C GLN A 157 -1.77 10.66 28.35
N TYR A 158 -1.91 9.96 29.47
CA TYR A 158 -3.22 9.78 30.14
C TYR A 158 -3.68 11.04 30.94
N TYR A 159 -2.90 12.14 30.93
CA TYR A 159 -3.24 13.39 31.63
C TYR A 159 -3.41 14.66 30.75
N ASP A 160 -3.32 14.59 29.42
CA ASP A 160 -3.12 15.82 28.61
C ASP A 160 -4.07 16.00 27.42
N ALA A 161 -5.38 15.94 27.66
CA ALA A 161 -6.37 16.53 26.74
C ALA A 161 -6.93 17.87 27.28
N LYS A 162 -6.72 18.15 28.57
CA LYS A 162 -7.22 19.34 29.27
C LYS A 162 -6.10 20.22 29.84
N ALA A 163 -4.82 19.90 29.64
CA ALA A 163 -3.78 20.75 30.20
C ALA A 163 -3.81 22.13 29.54
N ALA A 164 -3.60 23.14 30.37
CA ALA A 164 -3.39 24.49 29.92
C ALA A 164 -2.10 24.51 29.08
N ARG A 165 -2.19 24.88 27.80
CA ARG A 165 -1.07 24.90 26.86
C ARG A 165 -1.17 26.04 25.85
N ALA A 166 -0.02 26.54 25.45
CA ALA A 166 0.14 27.43 24.31
C ALA A 166 0.18 26.62 23.00
N LYS A 167 -0.24 27.27 21.92
CA LYS A 167 -0.08 26.80 20.54
C LYS A 167 0.30 27.98 19.67
N ILE A 168 1.44 27.91 19.01
CA ILE A 168 1.81 28.88 17.98
C ILE A 168 1.00 28.53 16.71
N LEU A 169 0.29 29.52 16.18
CA LEU A 169 -0.55 29.40 15.00
C LEU A 169 0.32 29.39 13.74
N GLY A 170 -0.01 28.51 12.80
CA GLY A 170 0.75 28.30 11.57
C GLY A 170 1.54 26.99 11.58
N SER A 171 2.56 26.92 10.72
CA SER A 171 3.46 25.78 10.60
C SER A 171 4.47 25.73 11.76
N THR A 172 4.99 24.55 12.08
CA THR A 172 6.07 24.35 13.07
C THR A 172 7.41 24.93 12.62
N GLU A 173 7.54 25.20 11.33
CA GLU A 173 8.71 25.80 10.69
C GLU A 173 8.26 26.89 9.70
N ILE A 174 8.80 28.11 9.84
CA ILE A 174 8.41 29.29 9.07
C ILE A 174 9.62 29.83 8.31
N HIS A 175 9.45 30.06 7.01
CA HIS A 175 10.48 30.62 6.14
C HIS A 175 10.11 32.06 5.78
N VAL A 176 10.99 33.01 6.08
CA VAL A 176 10.75 34.45 5.93
C VAL A 176 11.87 35.04 5.09
N LYS A 177 11.57 35.92 4.12
CA LYS A 177 12.61 36.58 3.32
C LYS A 177 13.32 37.64 4.17
N ARG A 178 14.61 37.87 3.95
CA ARG A 178 15.30 39.03 4.53
C ARG A 178 14.53 40.32 4.24
N ASP A 179 14.54 41.23 5.22
CA ASP A 179 13.93 42.56 5.22
C ASP A 179 12.39 42.55 5.25
N SER A 180 11.77 41.38 5.31
CA SER A 180 10.34 41.25 5.57
C SER A 180 10.03 41.19 7.08
N THR A 181 8.78 40.95 7.43
CA THR A 181 8.31 40.93 8.83
C THR A 181 8.05 39.51 9.28
N ILE A 182 8.66 39.09 10.39
CA ILE A 182 8.29 37.85 11.09
C ILE A 182 7.05 38.17 11.93
N ALA A 183 5.95 37.44 11.73
CA ALA A 183 4.72 37.60 12.50
C ALA A 183 4.32 36.26 13.11
N LEU A 184 4.45 36.14 14.43
CA LEU A 184 4.12 34.94 15.19
C LEU A 184 2.89 35.22 16.05
N ALA A 185 1.91 34.31 16.01
CA ALA A 185 0.73 34.37 16.85
C ALA A 185 0.69 33.14 17.75
N CYS A 186 0.50 33.34 19.05
CA CYS A 186 0.40 32.30 20.06
C CYS A 186 -0.98 32.36 20.68
N SER A 187 -1.68 31.23 20.70
CA SER A 187 -2.97 31.04 21.35
C SER A 187 -2.80 30.15 22.56
N VAL A 188 -3.28 30.59 23.72
CA VAL A 188 -3.26 29.85 24.98
C VAL A 188 -4.70 29.50 25.33
N ASN A 189 -4.99 28.24 25.60
CA ASN A 189 -6.35 27.75 25.92
C ASN A 189 -6.86 28.12 27.33
N ILE A 190 -6.18 29.06 28.00
CA ILE A 190 -6.57 29.64 29.29
C ILE A 190 -6.32 31.15 29.30
N HIS A 191 -6.93 31.87 30.24
CA HIS A 191 -6.64 33.28 30.50
C HIS A 191 -5.36 33.44 31.34
N ALA A 192 -4.20 33.30 30.71
CA ALA A 192 -2.89 33.56 31.32
C ALA A 192 -2.78 35.04 31.77
N SER A 193 -2.04 35.28 32.85
CA SER A 193 -1.79 36.65 33.34
C SER A 193 -0.75 37.37 32.50
N SER A 194 0.24 36.66 31.97
CA SER A 194 1.21 37.17 31.01
C SER A 194 1.70 36.09 30.05
N VAL A 195 2.24 36.54 28.90
CA VAL A 195 2.88 35.69 27.89
C VAL A 195 4.22 36.30 27.52
N ALA A 196 5.30 35.57 27.78
CA ALA A 196 6.66 35.97 27.42
C ALA A 196 7.10 35.27 26.13
N TRP A 197 7.89 35.95 25.30
CA TRP A 197 8.51 35.37 24.12
C TRP A 197 10.02 35.23 24.32
N TYR A 198 10.56 34.11 23.86
CA TYR A 198 11.99 33.81 23.87
C TYR A 198 12.49 33.57 22.45
N HIS A 199 13.70 34.02 22.16
CA HIS A 199 14.46 33.64 20.99
C HIS A 199 15.70 32.86 21.45
N GLY A 200 15.70 31.55 21.17
CA GLY A 200 16.66 30.62 21.77
C GLY A 200 16.51 30.57 23.30
N ALA A 201 17.51 31.07 24.02
CA ALA A 201 17.52 31.14 25.48
C ALA A 201 17.26 32.54 26.06
N SER A 202 17.15 33.55 25.20
CA SER A 202 17.02 34.95 25.61
C SER A 202 15.57 35.44 25.47
N VAL A 203 15.11 36.22 26.45
CA VAL A 203 13.80 36.90 26.36
C VAL A 203 13.85 37.90 25.22
N VAL A 204 12.80 37.93 24.40
CA VAL A 204 12.62 38.95 23.36
C VAL A 204 12.27 40.27 24.05
N ASP A 205 13.23 41.19 24.03
CA ASP A 205 13.11 42.52 24.61
C ASP A 205 12.55 43.52 23.57
N PHE A 206 11.34 44.02 23.81
CA PHE A 206 10.69 45.00 22.93
C PHE A 206 11.38 46.38 22.97
N ASP A 207 12.13 46.68 24.04
CA ASP A 207 12.91 47.92 24.19
C ASP A 207 14.36 47.76 23.67
N SER A 208 14.67 46.66 23.00
CA SER A 208 16.01 46.41 22.47
C SER A 208 16.43 47.45 21.43
N GLN A 209 17.74 47.73 21.39
CA GLN A 209 18.36 48.66 20.43
C GLN A 209 18.13 48.27 18.95
N ARG A 210 17.71 47.04 18.68
CA ARG A 210 17.32 46.57 17.33
C ARG A 210 16.12 47.36 16.79
N GLY A 211 15.17 47.69 17.66
CA GLY A 211 13.90 48.31 17.32
C GLY A 211 13.04 47.44 16.39
N GLY A 212 11.80 47.90 16.16
CA GLY A 212 10.88 47.23 15.23
C GLY A 212 10.35 45.88 15.73
N ILE A 213 10.37 45.67 17.05
CA ILE A 213 9.73 44.56 17.75
C ILE A 213 8.42 45.10 18.31
N SER A 214 7.31 44.43 18.04
CA SER A 214 6.01 44.71 18.66
C SER A 214 5.48 43.44 19.30
N LEU A 215 4.98 43.56 20.52
CA LEU A 215 4.36 42.48 21.27
C LEU A 215 2.98 42.91 21.76
N GLU A 216 1.94 42.27 21.24
CA GLU A 216 0.55 42.54 21.62
C GLU A 216 -0.01 41.30 22.31
N THR A 217 -0.56 41.45 23.51
CA THR A 217 -1.21 40.35 24.23
C THR A 217 -2.64 40.74 24.58
N GLU A 218 -3.59 39.92 24.17
CA GLU A 218 -5.03 40.15 24.28
C GLU A 218 -5.70 38.97 24.98
N LYS A 219 -6.68 39.25 25.84
CA LYS A 219 -7.57 38.24 26.41
C LYS A 219 -8.83 38.16 25.54
N THR A 220 -9.09 36.99 25.00
CA THR A 220 -10.22 36.65 24.13
C THR A 220 -11.17 35.69 24.85
N ASP A 221 -12.38 35.49 24.36
CA ASP A 221 -13.37 34.58 24.97
C ASP A 221 -12.89 33.12 25.11
N VAL A 222 -11.92 32.71 24.28
CA VAL A 222 -11.39 31.33 24.23
C VAL A 222 -10.09 31.18 25.04
N GLY A 223 -9.48 32.28 25.48
CA GLY A 223 -8.21 32.28 26.21
C GLY A 223 -7.33 33.48 25.89
N THR A 224 -6.01 33.33 25.96
CA THR A 224 -5.06 34.46 25.75
C THR A 224 -4.38 34.33 24.41
N THR A 225 -4.36 35.41 23.62
CA THR A 225 -3.65 35.47 22.35
C THR A 225 -2.51 36.46 22.45
N SER A 226 -1.30 36.07 22.05
CA SER A 226 -0.12 36.94 22.01
C SER A 226 0.45 36.98 20.59
N ARG A 227 0.70 38.17 20.05
CA ARG A 227 1.22 38.42 18.70
C ARG A 227 2.57 39.11 18.80
N LEU A 228 3.61 38.44 18.32
CA LEU A 228 4.96 38.97 18.20
C LEU A 228 5.23 39.34 16.75
N MET A 229 5.55 40.61 16.49
CA MET A 229 5.96 41.08 15.17
C MET A 229 7.38 41.61 15.21
N LEU A 230 8.22 41.13 14.29
CA LEU A 230 9.60 41.52 14.14
C LEU A 230 9.84 42.04 12.73
N THR A 231 9.90 43.36 12.60
CA THR A 231 10.16 44.01 11.30
C THR A 231 11.64 43.93 10.92
N ARG A 232 11.92 44.08 9.61
CA ARG A 232 13.28 44.02 9.02
C ARG A 232 14.03 42.74 9.42
N ALA A 233 13.48 41.59 9.04
CA ALA A 233 14.04 40.29 9.36
C ALA A 233 15.46 40.15 8.80
N SER A 234 16.41 39.83 9.67
CA SER A 234 17.81 39.57 9.36
C SER A 234 18.13 38.09 9.56
N LEU A 235 19.25 37.63 9.01
CA LEU A 235 19.68 36.23 9.22
C LEU A 235 19.87 35.89 10.70
N ARG A 236 20.21 36.88 11.54
CA ARG A 236 20.39 36.72 12.99
C ARG A 236 19.08 36.49 13.74
N ASP A 237 17.95 36.85 13.14
CA ASP A 237 16.64 36.60 13.72
C ASP A 237 16.20 35.13 13.47
N SER A 238 16.92 34.36 12.65
CA SER A 238 16.67 32.92 12.52
C SER A 238 16.92 32.21 13.84
N GLY A 239 16.04 31.29 14.21
CA GLY A 239 16.18 30.56 15.46
C GLY A 239 14.88 29.94 15.94
N ASN A 240 14.91 29.46 17.18
CA ASN A 240 13.73 28.91 17.84
C ASN A 240 13.02 30.03 18.63
N TYR A 241 11.75 30.27 18.33
CA TYR A 241 10.91 31.21 19.05
C TYR A 241 9.95 30.45 19.96
N THR A 242 9.96 30.77 21.24
CA THR A 242 9.14 30.08 22.25
C THR A 242 8.18 31.05 22.91
N CYS A 243 6.88 30.73 22.85
CA CYS A 243 5.82 31.41 23.59
C CYS A 243 5.63 30.73 24.94
N VAL A 244 5.86 31.47 26.03
CA VAL A 244 5.82 30.97 27.41
C VAL A 244 4.74 31.72 28.20
N PRO A 245 3.53 31.13 28.33
CA PRO A 245 2.47 31.68 29.18
C PRO A 245 2.65 31.32 30.65
N THR A 246 2.11 32.14 31.55
CA THR A 246 2.01 31.80 32.98
C THR A 246 0.97 30.72 33.22
N GLY A 247 1.38 29.59 33.81
CA GLY A 247 0.46 28.52 34.22
C GLY A 247 0.00 27.59 33.09
N ALA A 248 0.69 27.59 31.95
CA ALA A 248 0.41 26.71 30.82
C ALA A 248 1.71 26.20 30.18
N ILE A 249 1.62 25.07 29.48
CA ILE A 249 2.74 24.45 28.76
C ILE A 249 3.15 25.36 27.59
N PRO A 250 4.45 25.71 27.43
CA PRO A 250 4.93 26.58 26.35
C PRO A 250 4.92 25.90 24.97
N ALA A 251 4.95 26.71 23.91
CA ALA A 251 5.02 26.24 22.53
C ALA A 251 6.18 26.92 21.78
N SER A 252 6.81 26.19 20.86
CA SER A 252 7.99 26.64 20.12
C SER A 252 7.79 26.54 18.61
N VAL A 253 8.42 27.44 17.85
CA VAL A 253 8.41 27.46 16.37
C VAL A 253 9.80 27.79 15.85
N ARG A 254 10.22 27.11 14.78
CA ARG A 254 11.50 27.37 14.13
C ARG A 254 11.31 28.40 13.01
N VAL A 255 12.08 29.48 13.02
CA VAL A 255 12.06 30.51 11.96
C VAL A 255 13.37 30.52 11.20
N HIS A 256 13.28 30.47 9.88
CA HIS A 256 14.39 30.53 8.94
C HIS A 256 14.29 31.79 8.08
N VAL A 257 15.25 32.69 8.20
CA VAL A 257 15.32 33.88 7.34
C VAL A 257 16.17 33.57 6.11
N LEU A 258 15.56 33.66 4.92
CA LEU A 258 16.16 33.33 3.65
C LEU A 258 16.74 34.56 2.94
N MET A 259 17.87 34.36 2.29
CA MET A 259 18.36 35.25 1.23
C MET A 259 17.38 35.12 0.05
N GLY A 260 16.85 36.22 -0.49
CA GLY A 260 15.97 36.13 -1.65
C GLY A 260 16.62 35.33 -2.80
N GLU A 261 15.91 34.35 -3.35
CA GLU A 261 16.36 33.56 -4.51
C GLU A 261 16.10 34.28 -5.83
N GLN A 262 17.06 34.15 -6.76
CA GLN A 262 16.80 34.16 -8.19
C GLN A 262 16.19 32.79 -8.55
N PRO A 263 15.06 32.72 -9.29
CA PRO A 263 14.42 31.44 -9.58
C PRO A 263 15.32 30.58 -10.48
N ALA A 264 15.58 29.34 -10.05
CA ALA A 264 16.26 28.33 -10.85
C ALA A 264 15.45 28.00 -12.12
N ALA A 265 16.17 27.83 -13.23
CA ALA A 265 15.61 27.64 -14.56
C ALA A 265 14.65 26.44 -14.65
N MET A 266 13.41 26.73 -15.08
CA MET A 266 12.43 25.75 -15.52
C MET A 266 12.94 25.08 -16.81
N GLN A 267 13.47 23.86 -16.73
CA GLN A 267 13.81 23.07 -17.91
C GLN A 267 12.51 22.54 -18.57
N THR A 268 12.12 23.13 -19.70
CA THR A 268 11.09 22.55 -20.57
C THR A 268 11.71 21.43 -21.41
N SER A 269 11.32 20.18 -21.16
CA SER A 269 11.72 19.02 -21.94
C SER A 269 11.14 19.08 -23.36
N ARG A 270 11.93 19.58 -24.33
CA ARG A 270 11.53 19.65 -25.74
C ARG A 270 12.46 18.77 -26.59
N SER A 271 12.32 17.46 -26.45
CA SER A 271 13.11 16.50 -27.24
C SER A 271 12.49 15.10 -27.24
N ASN A 272 11.44 14.88 -28.04
CA ASN A 272 10.98 13.52 -28.40
C ASN A 272 10.39 13.39 -29.82
N ILE A 273 10.23 14.47 -30.60
CA ILE A 273 9.58 14.40 -31.92
C ILE A 273 10.58 14.10 -33.05
N VAL A 274 11.86 14.47 -32.91
CA VAL A 274 12.86 14.34 -34.00
C VAL A 274 13.43 12.92 -34.12
N LEU A 275 13.41 12.13 -33.04
CA LEU A 275 13.96 10.77 -33.06
C LEU A 275 13.04 9.76 -33.78
N GLN A 276 11.72 9.92 -33.68
CA GLN A 276 10.77 8.99 -34.29
C GLN A 276 10.77 9.10 -35.82
N ALA A 277 10.89 10.30 -36.38
CA ALA A 277 10.91 10.49 -37.84
C ALA A 277 12.13 9.83 -38.52
N ARG A 278 13.30 9.82 -37.87
CA ARG A 278 14.51 9.20 -38.43
C ARG A 278 14.45 7.67 -38.47
N VAL A 279 13.76 7.04 -37.52
CA VAL A 279 13.61 5.57 -37.48
C VAL A 279 12.61 5.09 -38.55
N TYR A 280 11.52 5.83 -38.79
CA TYR A 280 10.56 5.46 -39.83
C TYR A 280 11.18 5.55 -41.25
N LEU A 281 12.04 6.53 -41.50
CA LEU A 281 12.68 6.70 -42.81
C LEU A 281 13.65 5.55 -43.13
N THR A 282 14.42 5.06 -42.15
CA THR A 282 15.38 3.97 -42.37
C THR A 282 14.68 2.64 -42.63
N ILE A 283 13.61 2.33 -41.91
CA ILE A 283 12.83 1.10 -42.11
C ILE A 283 12.19 1.09 -43.52
N ALA A 284 11.63 2.22 -43.96
CA ALA A 284 11.02 2.32 -45.29
C ALA A 284 12.04 2.08 -46.41
N THR A 285 13.25 2.65 -46.30
CA THR A 285 14.31 2.43 -47.31
C THR A 285 14.80 0.99 -47.36
N SER A 286 14.91 0.31 -46.21
CA SER A 286 15.30 -1.10 -46.15
C SER A 286 14.27 -2.02 -46.82
N CYS A 287 12.97 -1.78 -46.59
CA CYS A 287 11.90 -2.54 -47.25
C CYS A 287 11.88 -2.37 -48.77
N ILE A 288 12.17 -1.16 -49.28
CA ILE A 288 12.19 -0.93 -50.73
C ILE A 288 13.35 -1.71 -51.38
N ILE A 289 14.53 -1.71 -50.76
CA ILE A 289 15.70 -2.43 -51.28
C ILE A 289 15.45 -3.92 -51.35
N THR A 290 14.83 -4.52 -50.33
CA THR A 290 14.52 -5.96 -50.34
C THR A 290 13.51 -6.29 -51.43
N ILE A 291 12.44 -5.50 -51.59
CA ILE A 291 11.43 -5.71 -52.65
C ILE A 291 12.07 -5.66 -54.04
N VAL A 292 12.93 -4.67 -54.31
CA VAL A 292 13.64 -4.56 -55.59
C VAL A 292 14.54 -5.77 -55.85
N TYR A 293 15.26 -6.23 -54.82
CA TYR A 293 16.11 -7.41 -54.92
C TYR A 293 15.32 -8.69 -55.23
N TRP A 294 14.16 -8.87 -54.59
CA TRP A 294 13.27 -9.99 -54.89
C TRP A 294 12.72 -9.92 -56.33
N TYR A 295 12.38 -8.72 -56.79
CA TYR A 295 11.85 -8.53 -58.15
C TYR A 295 12.91 -8.82 -59.23
N GLN A 296 14.15 -8.38 -59.02
CA GLN A 296 15.27 -8.69 -59.93
C GLN A 296 15.53 -10.20 -60.01
N ASN A 297 15.56 -10.90 -58.87
CA ASN A 297 15.74 -12.35 -58.85
C ASN A 297 14.57 -13.10 -59.52
N LEU A 298 13.35 -12.61 -59.38
CA LEU A 298 12.18 -13.18 -60.05
C LEU A 298 12.29 -13.05 -61.59
N ILE A 299 12.72 -11.91 -62.11
CA ILE A 299 12.94 -11.72 -63.55
C ILE A 299 14.07 -12.63 -64.07
N ILE A 300 15.16 -12.77 -63.32
CA ILE A 300 16.26 -13.67 -63.67
C ILE A 300 15.77 -15.13 -63.72
N SER A 301 14.89 -15.54 -62.78
CA SER A 301 14.33 -16.90 -62.79
C SER A 301 13.43 -17.17 -64.01
N GLN A 302 12.65 -16.18 -64.46
CA GLN A 302 11.79 -16.33 -65.65
C GLN A 302 12.58 -16.31 -66.97
N THR A 303 13.66 -15.52 -67.05
CA THR A 303 14.54 -15.51 -68.23
C THR A 303 15.37 -16.79 -68.34
N ALA A 304 15.82 -17.37 -67.22
CA ALA A 304 16.46 -18.69 -67.19
C ALA A 304 15.50 -19.83 -67.59
N SER A 305 14.21 -19.73 -67.23
CA SER A 305 13.17 -20.67 -67.66
C SER A 305 12.91 -20.59 -69.17
N ASN A 306 12.85 -19.38 -69.74
CA ASN A 306 12.66 -19.18 -71.18
C ASN A 306 13.88 -19.60 -72.01
N TYR A 307 15.10 -19.46 -71.49
CA TYR A 307 16.31 -19.93 -72.20
C TYR A 307 16.33 -21.47 -72.33
N ASN A 308 15.87 -22.19 -71.30
CA ASN A 308 15.79 -23.65 -71.31
C ASN A 308 14.68 -24.21 -72.23
N MET A 309 13.67 -23.41 -72.59
CA MET A 309 12.65 -23.81 -73.58
C MET A 309 13.08 -23.59 -75.05
N CYS A 310 14.12 -22.81 -75.32
CA CYS A 310 14.60 -22.55 -76.69
C CYS A 310 15.64 -23.59 -77.18
N GLN A 311 16.21 -24.42 -76.28
CA GLN A 311 17.17 -25.47 -76.60
C GLN A 311 16.54 -26.87 -76.82
N ARG A 312 15.21 -26.99 -76.84
CA ARG A 312 14.48 -28.25 -77.12
C ARG A 312 13.61 -28.17 -78.40
N ARG A 313 14.10 -27.51 -79.44
CA ARG A 313 13.57 -27.63 -80.81
C ARG A 313 14.68 -28.00 -81.78
#